data_AF-A0AAW8UCX7-F1
#
_entry.id   AF-A0AAW8UCX7-F1
#
_cell.length_a   1.000
_cell.length_b   1.000
_cell.length_c   1.000
_cell.angle_alpha   90.00
_cell.angle_beta   90.00
_cell.angle_gamma   90.00
#
_symmetry.space_group_name_H-M   'P 1'
#
loop_
_entity.id
_entity.type
_entity.pdbx_description
1 polymer ?
#
loop_
_entity_poly.entity_id
_entity_poly.type
_entity_poly.pdbx_seq_one_letter_code
_entity_poly.pdbx_strand_id
1 'polypeptide(L)' 'MIKTNFVTLKKLYGLARNNNFNANHKELSVKISGRTKYNHELSQLYLDICNKYNHSKQMKWKDLYKILEELTKDKQIEL' A
#
# COMPACT_ATOMS: atom_id res chain seq x y z
N MET A 1 -12.21 7.97 -8.16
CA MET A 1 -11.55 6.69 -8.55
C MET A 1 -10.05 6.91 -8.51
N ILE A 2 -9.28 6.14 -7.73
CA ILE A 2 -7.81 6.26 -7.76
C ILE A 2 -7.36 5.82 -9.16
N LYS A 3 -6.91 6.74 -10.01
CA LYS A 3 -6.30 6.39 -11.31
C LYS A 3 -4.95 5.75 -11.00
N THR A 4 -4.88 4.43 -11.07
CA THR A 4 -3.65 3.72 -10.73
C THR A 4 -3.44 2.53 -11.63
N ASN A 5 -2.21 2.40 -12.11
CA ASN A 5 -1.75 1.23 -12.84
C ASN A 5 -1.86 0.00 -11.92
N PHE A 6 -2.51 -1.05 -12.41
CA PHE A 6 -2.68 -2.32 -11.70
C PHE A 6 -1.34 -2.89 -11.19
N VAL A 7 -0.25 -2.68 -11.94
CA VAL A 7 1.10 -3.11 -11.55
C VAL A 7 1.56 -2.41 -10.27
N THR A 8 1.32 -1.10 -10.16
CA THR A 8 1.70 -0.30 -8.99
C THR A 8 0.88 -0.70 -7.77
N LEU A 9 -0.43 -0.97 -7.97
CA LEU A 9 -1.31 -1.50 -6.91
C LEU A 9 -0.85 -2.87 -6.41
N LYS A 10 -0.57 -3.82 -7.31
CA LYS A 10 -0.08 -5.17 -6.95
C LYS A 10 1.24 -5.09 -6.18
N LYS A 11 2.16 -4.21 -6.58
CA LYS A 11 3.43 -3.98 -5.87
C LYS A 11 3.23 -3.40 -4.48
N LEU A 12 2.37 -2.39 -4.33
CA LEU A 12 2.08 -1.81 -3.03
C LEU A 12 1.42 -2.83 -2.10
N TYR A 13 0.49 -3.64 -2.62
CA TYR A 13 -0.12 -4.75 -1.89
C TYR A 13 0.94 -5.76 -1.40
N GLY A 14 1.87 -6.18 -2.27
CA GLY A 14 2.95 -7.07 -1.87
C GLY A 14 3.84 -6.49 -0.76
N LEU A 15 4.18 -5.19 -0.85
CA LEU A 15 4.93 -4.50 0.21
C LEU A 15 4.17 -4.47 1.54
N ALA A 16 2.88 -4.13 1.49
CA ALA A 16 2.04 -4.07 2.68
C ALA A 16 1.86 -5.46 3.31
N ARG A 17 1.64 -6.49 2.49
CA ARG A 17 1.54 -7.88 2.92
C ARG A 17 2.80 -8.33 3.65
N ASN A 18 3.97 -8.13 3.04
CA ASN A 18 5.26 -8.53 3.62
C ASN A 18 5.54 -7.84 4.96
N ASN A 19 5.25 -6.54 5.06
CA ASN A 19 5.47 -5.81 6.32
C ASN A 19 4.39 -6.09 7.38
N ASN A 20 3.17 -6.42 6.98
CA ASN A 20 2.11 -6.83 7.91
C ASN A 20 2.39 -8.20 8.54
N PHE A 21 2.92 -9.16 7.77
CA PHE A 21 3.29 -10.48 8.30
C PHE A 21 4.59 -10.49 9.11
N ASN A 22 5.41 -9.43 9.02
CA ASN A 22 6.53 -9.24 9.92
C ASN A 22 6.05 -8.58 11.22
N ALA A 23 6.07 -9.33 12.33
CA ALA A 23 5.58 -8.87 13.63
C ALA A 23 6.22 -7.57 14.13
N ASN A 24 7.49 -7.34 13.78
CA ASN A 24 8.23 -6.13 14.17
C ASN A 24 7.85 -4.91 13.31
N HIS A 25 7.31 -5.13 12.11
CA HIS A 25 7.06 -4.06 11.15
C HIS A 25 5.58 -3.69 11.04
N LYS A 26 4.64 -4.59 11.37
CA LYS A 26 3.21 -4.36 11.19
C LYS A 26 2.68 -3.10 11.91
N GLU A 27 3.29 -2.75 13.04
CA GLU A 27 2.95 -1.57 13.85
C GLU A 27 3.75 -0.31 13.47
N LEU A 28 4.77 -0.44 12.61
CA LEU A 28 5.53 0.70 12.12
C LEU A 28 4.75 1.47 11.07
N SER A 29 4.97 2.78 11.05
CA SER A 29 4.44 3.65 10.01
C SER A 29 5.00 3.25 8.63
N VAL A 30 4.13 3.28 7.62
CA VAL A 30 4.51 2.97 6.24
C VAL A 30 5.61 3.91 5.79
N LYS A 31 6.71 3.33 5.30
CA LYS A 31 7.82 4.05 4.70
C LYS A 31 8.11 3.44 3.33
N ILE A 32 7.75 4.16 2.28
CA ILE A 32 8.12 3.79 0.91
C ILE A 32 9.51 4.35 0.63
N SER A 33 10.52 3.56 0.97
CA SER A 33 11.93 3.89 0.71
C SER A 33 12.62 2.71 0.03
N GLY A 34 13.28 2.97 -1.10
CA GLY A 34 14.02 1.96 -1.86
C GLY A 34 14.57 2.54 -3.17
N ARG A 35 15.57 1.92 -3.78
CA ARG A 35 15.98 2.25 -5.16
C ARG A 35 15.19 1.39 -6.14
N THR A 36 13.88 1.61 -6.25
CA THR A 36 13.08 0.92 -7.27
C THR A 36 12.57 1.93 -8.31
N LYS A 37 12.50 1.50 -9.57
CA LYS A 37 11.98 2.33 -10.67
C LYS A 37 10.53 2.81 -10.47
N TYR A 38 9.80 2.20 -9.53
CA TYR A 38 8.38 2.50 -9.25
C TYR A 38 8.17 3.37 -8.01
N ASN A 39 9.23 3.85 -7.36
CA ASN A 39 9.12 4.57 -6.09
C ASN A 39 8.20 5.78 -6.16
N HIS A 40 8.29 6.57 -7.23
CA HIS A 40 7.45 7.74 -7.39
C HIS A 40 5.96 7.35 -7.44
N GLU A 41 5.61 6.39 -8.29
CA GLU A 41 4.24 5.91 -8.44
C GLU A 41 3.71 5.25 -7.16
N LEU A 42 4.55 4.47 -6.47
CA LEU A 42 4.19 3.83 -5.20
C LEU A 42 3.91 4.86 -4.11
N SER A 43 4.76 5.89 -4.00
CA SER A 43 4.57 6.97 -3.05
C SER A 43 3.31 7.77 -3.36
N GLN A 44 3.04 8.09 -4.63
CA GLN A 44 1.82 8.80 -5.02
C GLN A 44 0.56 7.97 -4.72
N LEU A 45 0.55 6.69 -5.08
CA LEU A 45 -0.56 5.79 -4.75
C LEU A 45 -0.77 5.69 -3.23
N TYR A 46 0.30 5.58 -2.44
CA TYR A 46 0.19 5.57 -0.99
C TYR A 46 -0.39 6.88 -0.44
N LEU A 47 0.03 8.03 -0.97
CA LEU A 47 -0.53 9.33 -0.59
C LEU A 47 -2.02 9.43 -0.93
N ASP A 48 -2.43 8.99 -2.11
CA ASP A 48 -3.85 8.94 -2.51
C ASP A 48 -4.68 8.08 -1.56
N ILE A 49 -4.14 6.94 -1.13
CA ILE A 49 -4.78 6.06 -0.15
C ILE A 49 -4.87 6.75 1.21
N CYS A 50 -3.81 7.39 1.69
CA CYS A 50 -3.84 8.17 2.94
C CYS A 50 -4.87 9.29 2.90
N ASN A 51 -4.91 10.04 1.79
CA ASN A 51 -5.85 11.13 1.59
C ASN A 51 -7.30 10.64 1.64
N LYS A 52 -7.57 9.49 1.01
CA LYS A 52 -8.93 8.93 0.91
C LYS A 52 -9.38 8.19 2.18
N TYR A 53 -8.49 7.45 2.83
CA TYR A 53 -8.85 6.47 3.86
C TYR A 53 -8.24 6.73 5.24
N ASN A 54 -7.32 7.69 5.36
CA ASN A 54 -6.66 7.99 6.65
C ASN A 54 -6.47 9.49 6.91
N HIS A 55 -7.37 10.34 6.37
CA HIS A 55 -7.36 11.79 6.59
C HIS A 55 -6.00 12.45 6.32
N SER A 56 -5.30 12.01 5.27
CA SER A 56 -3.96 12.49 4.90
C SER A 56 -2.88 12.25 5.96
N LYS A 57 -3.15 11.42 6.97
CA LYS A 57 -2.16 11.03 7.99
C LYS A 57 -1.41 9.79 7.54
N GLN A 58 -0.19 9.64 8.04
CA GLN A 58 0.58 8.40 7.88
C GLN A 58 -0.14 7.25 8.59
N MET A 59 -0.16 6.06 7.99
CA MET A 59 -0.74 4.86 8.59
C MET A 59 0.31 3.79 8.86
N LYS A 60 -0.05 2.79 9.67
CA LYS A 60 0.78 1.62 9.91
C LYS A 60 0.65 0.61 8.78
N TRP A 61 1.65 -0.26 8.62
CA TRP A 61 1.62 -1.31 7.59
C TRP A 61 0.39 -2.21 7.68
N LYS A 62 -0.07 -2.54 8.90
CA LYS A 62 -1.28 -3.34 9.11
C LYS A 62 -2.55 -2.69 8.57
N ASP A 63 -2.65 -1.38 8.69
CA ASP A 63 -3.84 -0.63 8.28
C ASP A 63 -3.86 -0.48 6.75
N LEU A 64 -2.68 -0.18 6.17
CA LEU A 64 -2.50 -0.17 4.71
C LEU A 64 -2.83 -1.53 4.09
N TYR A 65 -2.39 -2.63 4.71
CA TYR A 65 -2.67 -3.98 4.21
C TYR A 65 -4.17 -4.26 4.15
N LYS A 66 -4.92 -3.93 5.21
CA LYS A 66 -6.39 -4.11 5.23
C LYS A 66 -7.09 -3.33 4.13
N ILE A 67 -6.74 -2.06 3.96
CA ILE A 67 -7.32 -1.21 2.90
C ILE A 67 -7.02 -1.79 1.52
N LEU A 68 -5.77 -2.22 1.30
CA LEU A 68 -5.40 -2.80 0.00
C LEU A 68 -6.08 -4.15 -0.23
N GLU A 69 -6.24 -4.99 0.79
CA GLU A 69 -6.99 -6.25 0.70
C GLU A 69 -8.43 -6.00 0.24
N GLU A 70 -9.11 -4.99 0.78
CA GLU A 70 -10.45 -4.58 0.33
C GLU A 70 -10.44 -4.05 -1.11
N LEU A 71 -9.47 -3.22 -1.47
CA LEU A 71 -9.35 -2.66 -2.82
C LEU A 71 -9.02 -3.69 -3.90
N THR A 72 -8.41 -4.82 -3.52
CA THR A 72 -7.98 -5.88 -4.44
C THR A 72 -8.92 -7.07 -4.46
N LYS A 73 -9.84 -7.21 -3.47
CA LYS A 73 -10.91 -8.23 -3.45
C LYS A 73 -11.70 -8.28 -4.76
N ASP A 74 -12.11 -7.12 -5.28
CA ASP A 74 -12.91 -7.04 -6.50
C ASP A 74 -12.09 -7.21 -7.80
N LYS A 75 -10.75 -7.22 -7.70
CA LYS A 75 -9.86 -7.16 -8.88
C LYS A 75 -9.18 -8.49 -9.24
N GLN A 76 -9.54 -9.61 -8.61
CA GLN A 76 -8.90 -10.93 -8.80
C GLN A 76 -7.37 -10.81 -8.94
N ILE A 77 -6.72 -10.17 -7.96
CA ILE A 77 -5.26 -10.14 -7.97
C ILE A 77 -4.77 -11.53 -7.55
N GLU A 78 -4.54 -12.41 -8.52
CA GLU A 78 -3.73 -13.62 -8.29
C GLU A 78 -2.36 -13.18 -7.81
N LEU A 79 -1.98 -13.66 -6.63
CA LEU A 79 -0.74 -13.31 -5.93
C LEU A 79 0.46 -13.94 -6.61
#